data_AF-A0A956HMB1-F1
#
_entry.id   AF-A0A956HMB1-F1
#
_cell.length_a   1.000
_cell.length_b   1.000
_cell.length_c   1.000
_cell.angle_alpha   90.00
_cell.angle_beta   90.00
_cell.angle_gamma   90.00
#
_symmetry.space_group_name_H-M   'P 1'
#
loop_
_entity.id
_entity.type
_entity.pdbx_description
1 polymer ?
#
loop_
_entity_poly.entity_id
_entity_poly.type
_entity_poly.pdbx_seq_one_letter_code
_entity_poly.pdbx_strand_id
1 'polypeptide(L)'
;HSFANGIDLRRFHLEGGQTVDVLEHFRPGEAPEDPKTRFLRGLANRLYDEGVFSVVVTPYFDNLHRNHIHVDLARYRVDGSRP
;
A
#
# COMPACT_ATOMS: atom_id res chain seq x y z
N HIS A 1 -5.30 -11.86 -6.42
CA HIS A 1 -4.36 -12.89 -6.92
C HIS A 1 -4.94 -14.05 -7.71
N SER A 2 -6.19 -14.47 -7.49
CA SER A 2 -6.77 -15.67 -8.13
C SER A 2 -6.77 -15.66 -9.67
N PHE A 3 -6.64 -14.48 -10.31
CA PHE A 3 -6.46 -14.31 -11.76
C PHE A 3 -5.04 -13.86 -12.16
N ALA A 4 -4.07 -13.88 -11.23
CA ALA A 4 -2.70 -13.40 -11.40
C ALA A 4 -2.53 -11.92 -11.82
N ASN A 5 -3.58 -11.09 -11.70
CA ASN A 5 -3.54 -9.65 -12.00
C ASN A 5 -3.09 -8.78 -10.82
N GLY A 6 -2.86 -9.38 -9.66
CA GLY A 6 -2.50 -8.67 -8.45
C GLY A 6 -0.99 -8.65 -8.20
N ILE A 7 -0.49 -7.52 -7.71
CA ILE A 7 0.90 -7.35 -7.27
C ILE A 7 0.90 -7.05 -5.78
N ASP A 8 1.77 -7.72 -5.02
CA ASP A 8 2.01 -7.39 -3.61
C ASP A 8 3.32 -6.62 -3.47
N LEU A 9 3.20 -5.39 -2.98
CA LEU A 9 4.32 -4.51 -2.71
C LEU A 9 4.70 -4.65 -1.24
N ARG A 10 5.78 -5.37 -0.96
CA ARG A 10 6.29 -5.58 0.42
C ARG A 10 7.32 -4.54 0.84
N ARG A 11 8.24 -4.17 -0.05
CA ARG A 11 9.44 -3.40 0.28
C ARG A 11 9.96 -2.60 -0.90
N PHE A 12 10.48 -1.41 -0.61
CA PHE A 12 11.11 -0.51 -1.57
C PHE A 12 12.57 -0.29 -1.19
N HIS A 13 13.46 -0.42 -2.16
CA HIS A 13 14.87 -0.05 -2.04
C HIS A 13 15.07 1.26 -2.81
N LEU A 14 15.41 2.33 -2.09
CA LEU A 14 15.61 3.65 -2.65
C LEU A 14 17.08 3.82 -3.05
N GLU A 15 17.33 4.69 -4.02
CA GLU A 15 18.66 4.96 -4.56
C GLU A 15 19.69 5.32 -3.46
N GLY A 16 19.26 6.05 -2.42
CA GLY A 16 20.10 6.41 -1.26
C GLY A 16 20.43 5.25 -0.31
N GLY A 17 20.19 3.99 -0.70
CA GLY A 17 20.40 2.79 0.13
C GLY A 17 19.34 2.55 1.21
N GLN A 18 18.38 3.47 1.34
CA GLN A 18 17.30 3.35 2.31
C GLN A 18 16.31 2.25 1.90
N THR A 19 15.83 1.49 2.89
CA THR A 19 14.77 0.51 2.71
C THR A 19 13.50 0.96 3.42
N VAL A 20 12.37 0.87 2.71
CA VAL A 20 11.03 1.07 3.24
C VAL A 20 10.26 -0.23 3.15
N ASP A 21 10.02 -0.86 4.29
CA ASP A 21 9.28 -2.14 4.43
C ASP A 21 7.87 -1.89 4.98
N VAL A 22 6.86 -2.51 4.39
CA VAL A 22 5.46 -2.30 4.78
C VAL A 22 5.17 -2.80 6.19
N LEU A 23 5.67 -3.97 6.58
CA LEU A 23 5.42 -4.51 7.92
C LEU A 23 6.04 -3.63 9.01
N GLU A 24 7.24 -3.12 8.75
CA GLU A 24 7.99 -2.33 9.74
C GLU A 24 7.54 -0.86 9.79
N HIS A 25 7.10 -0.30 8.66
CA HIS A 25 6.93 1.15 8.52
C HIS A 25 5.52 1.60 8.14
N PHE A 26 4.60 0.70 7.79
CA PHE A 26 3.20 1.08 7.60
C PHE A 26 2.50 1.13 8.97
N ARG A 27 2.45 2.31 9.58
CA ARG A 27 1.76 2.51 10.85
C ARG A 27 0.31 2.98 10.61
N PRO A 28 -0.70 2.13 10.88
CA PRO A 28 -2.09 2.57 10.87
C PRO A 28 -2.36 3.52 12.06
N GLY A 29 -3.43 4.31 11.97
CA GLY A 29 -3.78 5.34 12.94
C GLY A 29 -3.78 6.76 12.35
N GLU A 30 -3.62 7.76 13.22
CA GLU A 30 -3.70 9.19 12.91
C GLU A 30 -2.59 9.68 11.95
N ALA A 31 -2.47 11.01 11.79
CA ALA A 31 -1.55 11.62 10.84
C ALA A 31 -0.12 11.08 11.02
N PRO A 32 0.50 10.57 9.94
CA PRO A 32 1.80 9.92 10.07
C PRO A 32 2.89 10.96 10.34
N GLU A 33 3.62 10.81 11.44
CA GLU A 33 4.77 11.66 11.75
C GLU A 33 6.07 11.20 11.06
N ASP A 34 6.20 9.88 10.88
CA ASP A 34 7.39 9.25 10.30
C ASP A 34 7.41 9.34 8.74
N PRO A 35 8.54 9.74 8.12
CA PRO A 35 8.65 9.87 6.67
C PRO A 35 8.37 8.60 5.88
N LYS A 36 8.73 7.42 6.39
CA LYS A 36 8.50 6.15 5.69
C LYS A 36 7.02 5.77 5.73
N THR A 37 6.35 6.02 6.85
CA THR A 37 4.91 5.88 6.98
C THR A 37 4.19 6.83 6.02
N ARG A 38 4.62 8.10 5.94
CA ARG A 38 4.10 9.08 4.98
C ARG A 38 4.28 8.61 3.54
N PHE A 39 5.45 8.09 3.19
CA PHE A 39 5.74 7.56 1.86
C PHE A 39 4.77 6.44 1.50
N LEU A 40 4.63 5.41 2.34
CA LEU A 40 3.78 4.25 2.04
C LEU A 40 2.30 4.62 1.93
N ARG A 41 1.79 5.45 2.85
CA ARG A 41 0.39 5.90 2.81
C ARG A 41 0.13 6.84 1.64
N GLY A 42 1.06 7.75 1.36
CA GLY A 42 0.98 8.65 0.22
C GLY A 42 1.02 7.89 -1.11
N LEU A 43 1.88 6.88 -1.23
CA LEU A 43 1.93 5.99 -2.38
C LEU A 43 0.58 5.28 -2.57
N ALA A 44 0.06 4.61 -1.52
CA ALA A 44 -1.20 3.88 -1.61
C ALA A 44 -2.38 4.79 -2.02
N ASN A 45 -2.48 5.97 -1.41
CA ASN A 45 -3.50 6.97 -1.77
C ASN A 45 -3.40 7.36 -3.26
N ARG A 46 -2.20 7.72 -3.74
CA ARG A 46 -2.00 8.13 -5.13
C ARG A 46 -2.30 7.00 -6.12
N LEU A 47 -1.90 5.76 -5.82
CA LEU A 47 -2.19 4.60 -6.66
C LEU A 47 -3.70 4.41 -6.90
N TYR A 48 -4.53 4.69 -5.89
CA TYR A 48 -5.99 4.62 -6.02
C TYR A 48 -6.58 5.90 -6.65
N ASP A 49 -6.20 7.07 -6.14
CA ASP A 49 -6.77 8.38 -6.51
C ASP A 49 -6.51 8.73 -7.97
N GLU A 50 -5.33 8.37 -8.50
CA GLU A 50 -4.96 8.61 -9.89
C GLU A 50 -5.43 7.49 -10.82
N GLY A 51 -6.10 6.47 -10.28
CA GLY A 51 -6.63 5.35 -11.06
C GLY A 51 -5.56 4.44 -11.66
N VAL A 52 -4.35 4.42 -11.09
CA VAL A 52 -3.27 3.51 -11.52
C VAL A 52 -3.70 2.06 -11.29
N PHE A 53 -4.37 1.78 -10.17
CA PHE A 53 -5.00 0.51 -9.87
C PHE A 53 -6.47 0.71 -9.48
N SER A 54 -7.32 -0.28 -9.77
CA SER A 54 -8.74 -0.23 -9.38
C SER A 54 -8.95 -0.72 -7.95
N VAL A 55 -8.08 -1.61 -7.48
CA VAL A 55 -8.06 -2.14 -6.11
C VAL A 55 -6.73 -1.81 -5.49
N VAL A 56 -6.76 -1.14 -4.33
CA VAL A 56 -5.58 -0.90 -3.49
C VAL A 56 -5.93 -1.28 -2.07
N VAL A 57 -5.27 -2.29 -1.53
CA VAL A 57 -5.53 -2.82 -0.18
C VAL A 57 -4.24 -2.75 0.62
N THR A 58 -4.33 -2.19 1.82
CA THR A 58 -3.18 -1.93 2.70
C THR A 58 -3.41 -2.54 4.09
N PRO A 59 -2.46 -2.43 5.03
CA PRO A 59 -2.69 -2.82 6.43
C PRO A 59 -3.90 -2.17 7.12
N TYR A 60 -4.53 -1.12 6.54
CA TYR A 60 -5.80 -0.59 7.03
C TYR A 60 -6.97 -1.55 6.86
N PHE A 61 -6.93 -2.42 5.86
CA PHE A 61 -8.10 -3.20 5.44
C PHE A 61 -8.33 -4.42 6.34
N ASP A 62 -7.29 -5.25 6.53
CA ASP A 62 -7.33 -6.41 7.41
C ASP A 62 -5.93 -6.89 7.82
N ASN A 63 -5.90 -7.92 8.67
CA ASN A 63 -4.65 -8.52 9.17
C ASN A 63 -3.90 -9.35 8.13
N LEU A 64 -4.54 -9.77 7.02
CA LEU A 64 -3.88 -10.50 5.93
C LEU A 64 -2.94 -9.56 5.15
N HIS A 65 -3.25 -8.27 5.11
CA HIS A 65 -2.47 -7.25 4.40
C HIS A 65 -1.48 -6.52 5.29
N ARG A 66 -1.24 -6.98 6.54
CA ARG A 66 -0.36 -6.29 7.51
C ARG A 66 1.10 -6.09 7.04
N ASN A 67 1.56 -6.84 6.04
CA ASN A 67 2.96 -6.88 5.61
C ASN A 67 3.16 -6.52 4.12
N HIS A 68 2.12 -6.10 3.41
CA HIS A 68 2.21 -5.70 2.00
C HIS A 68 1.07 -4.77 1.60
N ILE A 69 1.26 -4.04 0.49
CA ILE A 69 0.19 -3.35 -0.21
C ILE A 69 -0.20 -4.20 -1.41
N HIS A 70 -1.44 -4.64 -1.46
CA HIS A 70 -1.99 -5.39 -2.58
C HIS A 70 -2.61 -4.41 -3.59
N VAL A 71 -2.27 -4.56 -4.86
CA VAL A 71 -2.84 -3.77 -5.95
C VAL A 71 -3.30 -4.66 -7.10
N ASP A 72 -4.44 -4.35 -7.71
CA ASP A 72 -5.05 -5.13 -8.82
C ASP A 72 -5.80 -4.19 -9.79
N LEU A 73 -5.95 -4.63 -11.05
CA LEU A 73 -6.77 -4.04 -12.10
C LEU A 73 -8.08 -4.82 -12.31
N ALA A 74 -8.72 -5.23 -11.20
CA ALA A 74 -10.01 -5.88 -11.22
C ALA A 74 -11.10 -5.00 -11.86
N ARG A 75 -12.20 -5.62 -12.33
CA ARG A 75 -13.35 -4.92 -12.95
C ARG A 75 -14.18 -4.09 -11.95
N TYR A 76 -13.88 -4.19 -10.67
CA TYR A 76 -14.49 -3.42 -9.59
C TYR A 76 -13.45 -2.53 -8.93
N ARG A 77 -13.89 -1.62 -8.06
CA ARG A 77 -13.00 -0.74 -7.29
C ARG A 77 -13.08 -1.01 -5.80
N VAL A 78 -11.93 -0.97 -5.12
CA VAL A 78 -11.83 -1.01 -3.65
C VAL A 78 -10.73 -0.04 -3.22
N ASP A 79 -11.12 0.92 -2.37
CA ASP A 79 -10.19 1.78 -1.65
C ASP A 79 -9.96 1.21 -0.25
N GLY A 80 -8.81 0.58 -0.05
CA GLY A 80 -8.29 0.15 1.24
C GLY A 80 -7.02 0.90 1.62
N SER A 81 -6.76 2.09 1.06
CA SER A 81 -5.57 2.90 1.37
C SER A 81 -5.76 3.83 2.58
N ARG A 82 -6.98 3.90 3.12
CA ARG A 82 -7.39 4.78 4.21
C ARG A 82 -8.16 4.00 5.29
N PRO A 83 -8.21 4.49 6.55
CA PRO A 83 -9.05 3.93 7.61
C PRO A 83 -10.55 4.00 7.28
#